data_AF-A0A3S0D524-F1
#
_entry.id   AF-A0A3S0D524-F1
#
_cell.length_a   1.000
_cell.length_b   1.000
_cell.length_c   1.000
_cell.angle_alpha   90.00
_cell.angle_beta   90.00
_cell.angle_gamma   90.00
#
_symmetry.space_group_name_H-M   'P 1'
#
loop_
_entity.id
_entity.type
_entity.pdbx_description
1 polymer ?
#
loop_
_entity_poly.entity_id
_entity_poly.type
_entity_poly.pdbx_seq_one_letter_code
_entity_poly.pdbx_strand_id
1 'polypeptide(L)'
;MHVWQLLARALPPDSDIPNRLHHAVLARFEEHGWTLDNVSDPARVLRLPGTANYKSPNKPREVEVVSENVAYLIAEDVFGNLPAVPTPVVTAGEVGPLRLDAEAQPPAKLKELRKVDGGLARLWKQTAKIRRGGLIDPKVPVSPSEWDMALAHKLVALEFSDQEIVDTLIAYRREKFGDLKLRQSYYALTIGKARAASGKPAPPSSPAPVSTPALTPAPAPAPAPAQAAKRPKRTKKAQEPAATPDAPKAAEPVVVQPAPAQEAAAAEEGAAPDAAATAAIQTLQAIERAVRSSGKLRAPTEGERGIIRESLAELLGAQVLRVVCRRYEPAEYALEIELEEGPYTVTIGPVSALLTPMKVVAALVPHTRFVPPVLRATAWRSVASLLVGIAEDEAQGVTRSIQDQIEAVIEDYVGDLPYDSPCLKSDRKGAFRVDGVAYVRLPGVVDFARSMGVTVTWRDVAAALKAIDSHDTRVWVVRSWGPEDRQHSERYQVRAWRLPKQFDRKKEGGS
;
A
#
# COMPACT_ATOMS: atom_id res chain seq x y z
N MET A 1 -20.76 -7.31 10.26
CA MET A 1 -21.66 -6.28 9.73
C MET A 1 -21.06 -4.92 10.04
N HIS A 2 -21.17 -3.96 9.14
CA HIS A 2 -20.81 -2.56 9.40
C HIS A 2 -22.08 -1.72 9.30
N VAL A 3 -22.15 -0.62 10.05
CA VAL A 3 -23.28 0.30 10.04
C VAL A 3 -22.72 1.70 9.85
N TRP A 4 -23.27 2.43 8.90
CA TRP A 4 -22.98 3.84 8.67
C TRP A 4 -24.18 4.66 9.16
N GLN A 5 -23.90 5.74 9.88
CA GLN A 5 -24.92 6.72 10.24
C GLN A 5 -24.57 8.05 9.58
N LEU A 6 -25.49 8.54 8.75
CA LEU A 6 -25.35 9.81 8.05
C LEU A 6 -25.87 10.92 8.96
N LEU A 7 -25.06 11.95 9.15
CA LEU A 7 -25.44 13.12 9.93
C LEU A 7 -25.93 14.23 8.99
N ALA A 8 -26.94 14.98 9.42
CA ALA A 8 -27.48 16.10 8.65
C ALA A 8 -26.46 17.27 8.51
N ARG A 9 -25.44 17.31 9.37
CA ARG A 9 -24.38 18.30 9.37
C ARG A 9 -23.03 17.66 9.71
N ALA A 10 -21.97 18.23 9.16
CA ALA A 10 -20.61 17.83 9.50
C ALA A 10 -20.32 18.12 10.98
N LEU A 11 -19.64 17.17 11.64
CA LEU A 11 -19.15 17.38 12.99
C LEU A 11 -17.92 18.29 12.99
N PRO A 12 -17.70 19.10 14.04
CA PRO A 12 -16.43 19.75 14.28
C PRO A 12 -15.27 18.73 14.29
N PRO A 13 -14.08 19.08 13.78
CA PRO A 13 -12.93 18.16 13.74
C PRO A 13 -12.49 17.61 15.10
N ASP A 14 -12.78 18.36 16.17
CA ASP A 14 -12.49 18.06 17.57
C ASP A 14 -13.68 17.43 18.32
N SER A 15 -14.75 17.10 17.60
CA SER A 15 -15.93 16.47 18.18
C SER A 15 -15.62 15.06 18.72
N ASP A 16 -15.92 14.84 20.01
CA ASP A 16 -15.85 13.52 20.64
C ASP A 16 -17.11 12.66 20.40
N ILE A 17 -18.07 13.16 19.62
CA ILE A 17 -19.32 12.46 19.30
C ILE A 17 -19.07 11.06 18.73
N PRO A 18 -18.13 10.82 17.79
CA PRO A 18 -17.87 9.48 17.26
C PRO A 18 -17.43 8.49 18.33
N ASN A 19 -16.60 8.91 19.29
CA ASN A 19 -16.18 8.04 20.41
C ASN A 19 -17.32 7.80 21.39
N ARG A 20 -18.05 8.85 21.79
CA ARG A 20 -19.23 8.72 22.67
C ARG A 20 -20.27 7.76 22.08
N LEU A 21 -20.53 7.89 20.79
CA LEU A 21 -21.42 6.99 20.06
C LEU A 21 -20.89 5.56 20.06
N HIS A 22 -19.61 5.37 19.73
CA HIS A 22 -19.00 4.05 19.74
C HIS A 22 -19.14 3.36 21.10
N HIS A 23 -18.88 4.06 22.20
CA HIS A 23 -19.01 3.53 23.55
C HIS A 23 -20.47 3.25 23.96
N ALA A 24 -21.40 4.13 23.59
CA ALA A 24 -22.82 3.88 23.85
C ALA A 24 -23.36 2.66 23.10
N VAL A 25 -22.92 2.45 21.85
CA VAL A 25 -23.26 1.25 21.07
C VAL A 25 -22.58 0.03 21.68
N LEU A 26 -21.32 0.14 22.10
CA LEU A 26 -20.59 -0.96 22.73
C LEU A 26 -21.28 -1.44 24.01
N ALA A 27 -21.73 -0.54 24.89
CA ALA A 27 -22.48 -0.89 26.09
C ALA A 27 -23.77 -1.68 25.76
N ARG A 28 -24.54 -1.25 24.76
CA ARG A 28 -25.74 -1.98 24.30
C ARG A 28 -25.41 -3.34 23.69
N PHE A 29 -24.29 -3.45 22.98
CA PHE A 29 -23.83 -4.70 22.40
C PHE A 29 -23.44 -5.70 23.50
N GLU A 30 -22.76 -5.24 24.55
CA GLU A 30 -22.40 -6.05 25.71
C GLU A 30 -23.62 -6.63 26.43
N GLU A 31 -24.71 -5.85 26.57
CA GLU A 31 -25.99 -6.34 27.11
C GLU A 31 -26.56 -7.54 26.33
N HIS A 32 -26.22 -7.65 25.04
CA HIS A 32 -26.65 -8.74 24.16
C HIS A 32 -25.57 -9.82 23.97
N GLY A 33 -24.45 -9.74 24.70
CA GLY A 33 -23.30 -10.64 24.56
C GLY A 33 -22.58 -10.48 23.22
N TRP A 34 -22.74 -9.34 22.55
CA TRP A 34 -22.08 -9.03 21.28
C TRP A 34 -20.81 -8.22 21.50
N THR A 35 -19.87 -8.34 20.57
CA THR A 35 -18.62 -7.57 20.58
C THR A 35 -18.62 -6.60 19.40
N LEU A 36 -18.26 -5.35 19.66
CA LEU A 36 -18.05 -4.34 18.64
C LEU A 36 -16.55 -4.09 18.43
N ASP A 37 -16.07 -4.17 17.19
CA ASP A 37 -14.69 -3.78 16.85
C ASP A 37 -14.56 -2.26 16.94
N ASN A 38 -13.41 -1.75 17.38
CA ASN A 38 -13.22 -0.30 17.50
C ASN A 38 -13.17 0.31 16.10
N VAL A 39 -14.20 1.09 15.75
CA VAL A 39 -14.35 1.78 14.47
C VAL A 39 -14.64 3.28 14.65
N SER A 40 -14.33 3.86 15.82
CA SER A 40 -14.63 5.26 16.11
C SER A 40 -13.74 6.27 15.36
N ASP A 41 -12.66 5.80 14.73
CA ASP A 41 -11.77 6.61 13.90
C ASP A 41 -12.47 7.02 12.59
N PRO A 42 -12.76 8.33 12.38
CA PRO A 42 -13.45 8.81 11.18
C PRO A 42 -12.68 8.56 9.88
N ALA A 43 -11.35 8.40 9.95
CA ALA A 43 -10.52 8.14 8.78
C ALA A 43 -10.49 6.64 8.39
N ARG A 44 -11.16 5.77 9.15
CA ARG A 44 -11.08 4.33 8.93
C ARG A 44 -11.92 3.90 7.72
N VAL A 45 -11.25 3.26 6.77
CA VAL A 45 -11.91 2.64 5.62
C VAL A 45 -12.58 1.33 6.07
N LEU A 46 -13.90 1.26 5.91
CA LEU A 46 -14.66 0.04 6.11
C LEU A 46 -14.81 -0.72 4.78
N ARG A 47 -15.32 -1.95 4.86
CA ARG A 47 -15.54 -2.79 3.68
C ARG A 47 -16.53 -2.12 2.72
N LEU A 48 -16.18 -2.09 1.43
CA LEU A 48 -16.99 -1.53 0.36
C LEU A 48 -17.97 -2.60 -0.18
N PRO A 49 -19.28 -2.32 -0.27
CA PRO A 49 -20.22 -3.23 -0.92
C PRO A 49 -19.84 -3.56 -2.38
N GLY A 50 -20.18 -4.76 -2.85
CA GLY A 50 -19.81 -5.26 -4.18
C GLY A 50 -18.36 -5.76 -4.27
N THR A 51 -17.63 -5.81 -3.16
CA THR A 51 -16.28 -6.38 -3.08
C THR A 51 -16.29 -7.71 -2.32
N ALA A 52 -15.20 -8.49 -2.43
CA ALA A 52 -15.01 -9.69 -1.64
C ALA A 52 -14.03 -9.44 -0.46
N ASN A 53 -14.43 -9.86 0.73
CA ASN A 53 -13.60 -9.85 1.93
C ASN A 53 -12.68 -11.08 1.96
N TYR A 54 -11.40 -10.87 1.65
CA TYR A 54 -10.35 -11.89 1.62
C TYR A 54 -9.63 -12.14 2.96
N LYS A 55 -10.22 -11.72 4.09
CA LYS A 55 -9.63 -11.99 5.42
C LYS A 55 -9.41 -13.48 5.68
N SER A 56 -10.21 -14.33 5.05
CA SER A 56 -9.95 -15.76 4.90
C SER A 56 -9.66 -16.04 3.43
N PRO A 57 -8.38 -16.17 3.01
CA PRO A 57 -8.00 -16.25 1.60
C PRO A 57 -8.71 -17.38 0.83
N ASN A 58 -8.95 -18.50 1.51
CA ASN A 58 -9.56 -19.69 0.93
C ASN A 58 -11.10 -19.67 0.95
N LYS A 59 -11.72 -18.65 1.56
CA LYS A 59 -13.17 -18.48 1.62
C LYS A 59 -13.51 -16.99 1.57
N PRO A 60 -13.32 -16.35 0.41
CA PRO A 60 -13.75 -14.97 0.21
C PRO A 60 -15.25 -14.87 0.54
N ARG A 61 -15.63 -13.80 1.22
CA ARG A 61 -17.04 -13.53 1.54
C ARG A 61 -17.46 -12.26 0.84
N GLU A 62 -18.57 -12.30 0.12
CA GLU A 62 -19.13 -11.12 -0.50
C GLU A 62 -19.50 -10.07 0.55
N VAL A 63 -19.28 -8.82 0.21
CA VAL A 63 -19.67 -7.67 1.02
C VAL A 63 -20.91 -7.08 0.37
N GLU A 64 -22.04 -7.23 1.05
CA GLU A 64 -23.34 -6.75 0.57
C GLU A 64 -23.90 -5.67 1.49
N VAL A 65 -24.82 -4.86 0.95
CA VAL A 65 -25.65 -3.96 1.74
C VAL A 65 -26.81 -4.77 2.32
N VAL A 66 -26.81 -4.96 3.64
CA VAL A 66 -27.88 -5.71 4.33
C VAL A 66 -29.17 -4.89 4.41
N SER A 67 -29.04 -3.59 4.64
CA SER A 67 -30.17 -2.66 4.75
C SER A 67 -29.67 -1.26 4.51
N GLU A 68 -30.45 -0.44 3.81
CA GLU A 68 -30.16 0.96 3.59
C GLU A 68 -31.35 1.81 4.06
N ASN A 69 -31.04 2.84 4.84
CA ASN A 69 -31.97 3.90 5.19
C ASN A 69 -31.21 5.21 5.13
N VAL A 70 -31.58 6.08 4.19
CA VAL A 70 -30.85 7.31 3.87
C VAL A 70 -31.34 8.49 4.73
N ALA A 71 -32.07 8.23 5.81
CA ALA A 71 -32.46 9.27 6.76
C ALA A 71 -31.22 9.88 7.44
N TYR A 72 -31.10 11.20 7.33
CA TYR A 72 -30.07 11.96 8.03
C TYR A 72 -30.45 12.12 9.50
N LEU A 73 -29.50 11.85 10.40
CA LEU A 73 -29.66 12.10 11.84
C LEU A 73 -29.20 13.52 12.16
N ILE A 74 -30.01 14.26 12.92
CA ILE A 74 -29.57 15.52 13.52
C ILE A 74 -28.73 15.14 14.74
N ALA A 75 -27.47 15.55 14.75
CA ALA A 75 -26.50 15.05 15.72
C ALA A 75 -26.87 15.46 17.15
N GLU A 76 -27.42 16.65 17.33
CA GLU A 76 -27.86 17.17 18.62
C GLU A 76 -29.05 16.38 19.16
N ASP A 77 -30.02 16.05 18.31
CA ASP A 77 -31.26 15.34 18.68
C ASP A 77 -30.99 13.89 19.11
N VAL A 78 -30.00 13.26 18.47
CA VAL A 78 -29.69 11.84 18.69
C VAL A 78 -28.55 11.65 19.69
N PHE A 79 -27.55 12.54 19.68
CA PHE A 79 -26.31 12.35 20.43
C PHE A 79 -26.08 13.35 21.56
N GLY A 80 -26.90 14.40 21.68
CA GLY A 80 -26.79 15.39 22.76
C GLY A 80 -26.82 14.76 24.15
N ASN A 81 -27.61 13.69 24.30
CA ASN A 81 -27.81 12.98 25.57
C ASN A 81 -26.92 11.73 25.75
N LEU A 82 -25.97 11.45 24.84
CA LEU A 82 -25.07 10.32 25.06
C LEU A 82 -24.26 10.54 26.36
N PRO A 83 -24.02 9.51 27.17
CA PRO A 83 -23.09 9.66 28.28
C PRO A 83 -21.74 10.13 27.74
N ALA A 84 -21.04 10.95 28.53
CA ALA A 84 -19.62 11.14 28.28
C ALA A 84 -18.98 9.76 28.29
N VAL A 85 -18.02 9.50 27.39
CA VAL A 85 -17.21 8.29 27.52
C VAL A 85 -16.58 8.41 28.91
N PRO A 86 -16.86 7.49 29.85
CA PRO A 86 -16.07 7.47 31.07
C PRO A 86 -14.66 7.25 30.55
N THR A 87 -13.80 8.26 30.65
CA THR A 87 -12.39 8.14 30.26
C THR A 87 -11.96 6.89 30.97
N PRO A 88 -11.74 5.76 30.26
CA PRO A 88 -11.34 4.59 30.98
C PRO A 88 -10.01 5.04 31.53
N VAL A 89 -9.94 5.18 32.86
CA VAL A 89 -8.71 4.97 33.56
C VAL A 89 -8.47 3.49 33.28
N VAL A 90 -8.00 3.19 32.07
CA VAL A 90 -7.23 2.01 31.82
C VAL A 90 -6.06 2.29 32.72
N THR A 91 -6.16 1.86 33.97
CA THR A 91 -5.02 1.36 34.70
C THR A 91 -4.49 0.26 33.79
N ALA A 92 -3.72 0.67 32.78
CA ALA A 92 -2.76 -0.19 32.13
C ALA A 92 -1.98 -0.70 33.31
N GLY A 93 -2.27 -1.93 33.76
CA GLY A 93 -1.77 -2.42 35.05
C GLY A 93 -0.29 -2.11 35.09
N GLU A 94 0.09 -1.19 35.97
CA GLU A 94 1.25 -0.29 35.92
C GLU A 94 2.36 -0.65 34.90
N VAL A 95 2.06 -0.60 33.60
CA VAL A 95 3.10 -0.82 32.60
C VAL A 95 3.86 0.49 32.52
N GLY A 96 5.03 0.50 33.16
CA GLY A 96 5.92 1.65 33.18
C GLY A 96 6.33 2.10 31.78
N PRO A 97 7.03 3.24 31.65
CA PRO A 97 7.53 3.71 30.37
C PRO A 97 8.42 2.66 29.70
N LEU A 98 7.95 2.16 28.56
CA LEU A 98 8.65 1.22 27.67
C LEU A 98 9.60 1.97 26.73
N ARG A 99 10.76 1.40 26.46
CA ARG A 99 11.67 1.85 25.40
C ARG A 99 11.33 1.13 24.11
N LEU A 100 10.88 1.86 23.09
CA LEU A 100 10.56 1.29 21.78
C LEU A 100 11.74 1.49 20.82
N ASP A 101 12.55 0.46 20.68
CA ASP A 101 13.69 0.45 19.78
C ASP A 101 13.39 -0.44 18.57
N ALA A 102 13.40 0.12 17.36
CA ALA A 102 13.18 -0.63 16.13
C ALA A 102 14.18 -1.79 15.98
N GLU A 103 15.37 -1.63 16.56
CA GLU A 103 16.45 -2.60 16.51
C GLU A 103 16.50 -3.56 17.72
N ALA A 104 15.50 -3.49 18.60
CA ALA A 104 15.40 -4.30 19.81
C ALA A 104 15.69 -5.78 19.56
N GLN A 105 16.43 -6.40 20.48
CA GLN A 105 16.78 -7.81 20.43
C GLN A 105 16.04 -8.54 21.55
N PRO A 106 15.54 -9.77 21.31
CA PRO A 106 14.94 -10.55 22.37
C PRO A 106 16.00 -10.88 23.43
N PRO A 107 15.62 -10.97 24.72
CA PRO A 107 16.57 -11.25 25.79
C PRO A 107 17.18 -12.64 25.59
N ALA A 108 18.44 -12.80 26.01
CA ALA A 108 19.19 -14.04 25.80
C ALA A 108 18.47 -15.27 26.36
N LYS A 109 17.79 -15.13 27.52
CA LYS A 109 17.02 -16.20 28.16
C LYS A 109 15.90 -16.76 27.28
N LEU A 110 15.37 -15.97 26.34
CA LEU A 110 14.34 -16.44 25.39
C LEU A 110 14.87 -17.56 24.49
N LYS A 111 16.15 -17.51 24.09
CA LYS A 111 16.75 -18.54 23.22
C LYS A 111 16.80 -19.89 23.91
N GLU A 112 17.16 -19.90 25.19
CA GLU A 112 17.20 -21.13 25.99
C GLU A 112 15.80 -21.64 26.32
N LEU A 113 14.87 -20.76 26.71
CA LEU A 113 13.49 -21.15 26.99
C LEU A 113 12.76 -21.70 25.75
N ARG A 114 13.09 -21.24 24.55
CA ARG A 114 12.57 -21.82 23.29
C ARG A 114 13.04 -23.25 23.03
N LYS A 115 14.11 -23.73 23.67
CA LYS A 115 14.54 -25.14 23.58
C LYS A 115 13.73 -26.02 24.52
N VAL A 116 13.31 -25.48 25.66
CA VAL A 116 12.63 -26.21 26.74
C VAL A 116 11.11 -26.17 26.59
N ASP A 117 10.53 -25.00 26.29
CA ASP A 117 9.08 -24.83 26.08
C ASP A 117 8.71 -25.09 24.61
N GLY A 118 8.23 -26.31 24.34
CA GLY A 118 7.76 -26.72 23.02
C GLY A 118 6.59 -25.88 22.48
N GLY A 119 5.77 -25.28 23.36
CA GLY A 119 4.68 -24.40 22.98
C GLY A 119 5.17 -23.03 22.50
N LEU A 120 6.15 -22.44 23.19
CA LEU A 120 6.82 -21.21 22.77
C LEU A 120 7.62 -21.42 21.48
N ALA A 121 8.31 -22.56 21.36
CA ALA A 121 9.02 -22.96 20.15
C ALA A 121 8.09 -23.07 18.94
N ARG A 122 6.92 -23.70 19.14
CA ARG A 122 5.88 -23.86 18.11
C ARG A 122 5.30 -22.50 17.71
N LEU A 123 4.97 -21.65 18.68
CA LEU A 123 4.48 -20.29 18.45
C LEU A 123 5.50 -19.47 17.63
N TRP A 124 6.80 -19.56 17.96
CA TRP A 124 7.82 -18.83 17.20
C TRP A 124 7.98 -19.33 15.74
N LYS A 125 7.76 -20.62 15.49
CA LYS A 125 7.95 -21.25 14.16
C LYS A 125 6.71 -21.16 13.24
N GLN A 126 5.49 -21.10 13.77
CA GLN A 126 4.26 -21.31 12.99
C GLN A 126 3.79 -20.11 12.12
N THR A 127 4.45 -18.96 12.14
CA THR A 127 4.02 -17.75 11.43
C THR A 127 4.19 -17.78 9.91
N ALA A 128 5.04 -18.66 9.35
CA ALA A 128 5.36 -18.64 7.92
C ALA A 128 4.50 -19.57 7.03
N LYS A 129 3.85 -20.60 7.60
CA LYS A 129 3.15 -21.63 6.81
C LYS A 129 1.71 -21.26 6.44
N ILE A 130 1.01 -20.48 7.27
CA ILE A 130 -0.43 -20.18 7.09
C ILE A 130 -0.68 -19.23 5.91
N ARG A 131 0.29 -18.39 5.54
CA ARG A 131 0.20 -17.54 4.33
C ARG A 131 0.27 -18.30 3.00
N ARG A 132 0.61 -19.61 3.00
CA ARG A 132 0.68 -20.44 1.77
C ARG A 132 -0.56 -21.32 1.56
N GLY A 133 -1.75 -20.82 1.92
CA GLY A 133 -3.03 -21.44 1.53
C GLY A 133 -3.43 -22.71 2.28
N GLY A 134 -2.74 -23.08 3.38
CA GLY A 134 -3.12 -24.24 4.19
C GLY A 134 -4.41 -24.04 4.99
N LEU A 135 -5.10 -25.15 5.30
CA LEU A 135 -6.27 -25.18 6.17
C LEU A 135 -5.93 -24.53 7.53
N ILE A 136 -6.64 -23.45 7.89
CA ILE A 136 -6.39 -22.68 9.10
C ILE A 136 -6.98 -23.44 10.29
N ASP A 137 -6.14 -23.96 11.17
CA ASP A 137 -6.57 -24.47 12.48
C ASP A 137 -7.11 -23.27 13.29
N PRO A 138 -8.38 -23.29 13.76
CA PRO A 138 -8.97 -22.19 14.52
C PRO A 138 -8.25 -21.87 15.83
N LYS A 139 -7.34 -22.73 16.30
CA LYS A 139 -6.51 -22.50 17.49
C LYS A 139 -5.21 -21.74 17.20
N VAL A 140 -4.93 -21.40 15.95
CA VAL A 140 -3.68 -20.70 15.57
C VAL A 140 -3.96 -19.21 15.30
N PRO A 141 -3.18 -18.28 15.85
CA PRO A 141 -3.34 -16.85 15.60
C PRO A 141 -3.29 -16.53 14.09
N VAL A 142 -4.26 -15.76 13.61
CA VAL A 142 -4.43 -15.44 12.20
C VAL A 142 -3.92 -14.04 11.84
N SER A 143 -3.69 -13.18 12.83
CA SER A 143 -3.22 -11.80 12.63
C SER A 143 -1.95 -11.46 13.42
N PRO A 144 -1.10 -10.52 12.94
CA PRO A 144 0.10 -10.11 13.68
C PRO A 144 -0.17 -9.66 15.12
N SER A 145 -1.31 -9.00 15.38
CA SER A 145 -1.71 -8.59 16.74
C SER A 145 -2.14 -9.77 17.63
N GLU A 146 -2.79 -10.79 17.08
CA GLU A 146 -3.08 -12.01 17.84
C GLU A 146 -1.81 -12.78 18.17
N TRP A 147 -0.83 -12.79 17.24
CA TRP A 147 0.50 -13.34 17.51
C TRP A 147 1.19 -12.59 18.65
N ASP A 148 1.16 -11.25 18.64
CA ASP A 148 1.72 -10.46 19.74
C ASP A 148 1.06 -10.79 21.08
N MET A 149 -0.28 -10.89 21.10
CA MET A 149 -1.01 -11.19 22.33
C MET A 149 -0.69 -12.60 22.85
N ALA A 150 -0.69 -13.60 21.97
CA ALA A 150 -0.35 -14.97 22.34
C ALA A 150 1.09 -15.09 22.87
N LEU A 151 2.02 -14.35 22.26
CA LEU A 151 3.41 -14.30 22.70
C LEU A 151 3.53 -13.57 24.05
N ALA A 152 2.87 -12.43 24.21
CA ALA A 152 2.82 -11.70 25.48
C ALA A 152 2.28 -12.56 26.63
N HIS A 153 1.18 -13.30 26.44
CA HIS A 153 0.64 -14.22 27.45
C HIS A 153 1.67 -15.26 27.90
N LYS A 154 2.41 -15.87 26.95
CA LYS A 154 3.46 -16.84 27.28
C LYS A 154 4.62 -16.19 28.05
N LEU A 155 5.08 -15.03 27.60
CA LEU A 155 6.20 -14.34 28.24
C LEU A 155 5.85 -13.83 29.64
N VAL A 156 4.60 -13.38 29.85
CA VAL A 156 4.06 -13.05 31.17
C VAL A 156 4.03 -14.28 32.08
N ALA A 157 3.55 -15.43 31.58
CA ALA A 157 3.53 -16.68 32.36
C ALA A 157 4.94 -17.12 32.78
N LEU A 158 5.94 -16.86 31.92
CA LEU A 158 7.37 -17.09 32.15
C LEU A 158 8.07 -15.94 32.90
N GLU A 159 7.32 -14.98 33.43
CA GLU A 159 7.82 -13.91 34.31
C GLU A 159 8.88 -13.00 33.66
N PHE A 160 8.75 -12.76 32.36
CA PHE A 160 9.53 -11.73 31.69
C PHE A 160 9.13 -10.35 32.19
N SER A 161 10.08 -9.42 32.24
CA SER A 161 9.77 -8.01 32.50
C SER A 161 9.05 -7.37 31.30
N ASP A 162 8.37 -6.26 31.54
CA ASP A 162 7.60 -5.60 30.48
C ASP A 162 8.49 -5.11 29.32
N GLN A 163 9.70 -4.62 29.62
CA GLN A 163 10.67 -4.25 28.59
C GLN A 163 11.12 -5.45 27.76
N GLU A 164 11.43 -6.59 28.40
CA GLU A 164 11.81 -7.81 27.70
C GLU A 164 10.69 -8.36 26.82
N ILE A 165 9.43 -8.21 27.26
CA ILE A 165 8.26 -8.57 26.46
C ILE A 165 8.22 -7.67 25.21
N VAL A 166 8.30 -6.35 25.36
CA VAL A 166 8.29 -5.41 24.24
C VAL A 166 9.41 -5.69 23.25
N ASP A 167 10.64 -5.84 23.73
CA ASP A 167 11.81 -6.09 22.86
C ASP A 167 11.62 -7.40 22.07
N THR A 168 11.04 -8.41 22.71
CA THR A 168 10.70 -9.67 22.06
C THR A 168 9.61 -9.49 21.00
N LEU A 169 8.55 -8.73 21.29
CA LEU A 169 7.46 -8.46 20.33
C LEU A 169 7.95 -7.67 19.12
N ILE A 170 8.78 -6.64 19.34
CA ILE A 170 9.37 -5.84 18.26
C ILE A 170 10.28 -6.71 17.39
N ALA A 171 11.19 -7.48 18.01
CA ALA A 171 12.08 -8.36 17.27
C ALA A 171 11.32 -9.41 16.47
N TYR A 172 10.27 -9.99 17.05
CA TYR A 172 9.41 -10.96 16.38
C TYR A 172 8.69 -10.35 15.18
N ARG A 173 8.10 -9.16 15.35
CA ARG A 173 7.45 -8.43 14.26
C ARG A 173 8.39 -8.09 13.13
N ARG A 174 9.60 -7.64 13.44
CA ARG A 174 10.65 -7.37 12.45
C ARG A 174 10.99 -8.61 11.65
N GLU A 175 11.15 -9.75 12.32
CA GLU A 175 11.51 -11.01 11.67
C GLU A 175 10.37 -11.57 10.80
N LYS A 176 9.11 -11.45 11.24
CA LYS A 176 7.98 -12.18 10.64
C LYS A 176 7.02 -11.36 9.80
N PHE A 177 6.82 -10.09 10.11
CA PHE A 177 5.73 -9.28 9.53
C PHE A 177 6.20 -8.01 8.84
N GLY A 178 7.34 -7.43 9.26
CA GLY A 178 7.89 -6.21 8.69
C GLY A 178 7.16 -4.92 9.12
N ASP A 179 6.06 -5.01 9.87
CA ASP A 179 5.31 -3.87 10.41
C ASP A 179 5.64 -3.62 11.90
N LEU A 180 6.51 -2.66 12.17
CA LEU A 180 6.85 -2.29 13.55
C LEU A 180 5.79 -1.31 14.07
N LYS A 181 4.94 -1.76 15.00
CA LYS A 181 3.98 -0.89 15.70
C LYS A 181 4.67 -0.12 16.83
N LEU A 182 5.57 0.81 16.50
CA LEU A 182 6.35 1.62 17.45
C LEU A 182 5.49 2.71 18.12
N ARG A 183 4.44 2.28 18.85
CA ARG A 183 3.53 3.14 19.61
C ARG A 183 3.46 2.64 21.05
N GLN A 184 3.69 3.53 22.01
CA GLN A 184 3.71 3.20 23.44
C GLN A 184 2.40 2.54 23.88
N SER A 185 1.27 3.15 23.49
CA SER A 185 -0.06 2.69 23.83
C SER A 185 -0.34 1.26 23.34
N TYR A 186 0.19 0.87 22.18
CA TYR A 186 -0.03 -0.46 21.62
C TYR A 186 0.58 -1.56 22.49
N TYR A 187 1.87 -1.43 22.83
CA TYR A 187 2.56 -2.42 23.63
C TYR A 187 2.13 -2.41 25.09
N ALA A 188 1.92 -1.23 25.67
CA ALA A 188 1.40 -1.10 27.03
C ALA A 188 0.03 -1.78 27.19
N LEU A 189 -0.90 -1.58 26.23
CA LEU A 189 -2.20 -2.27 26.25
C LEU A 189 -2.06 -3.79 26.07
N THR A 190 -1.15 -4.24 25.22
CA THR A 190 -0.93 -5.68 24.97
C THR A 190 -0.40 -6.37 26.24
N ILE A 191 0.59 -5.77 26.89
CA ILE A 191 1.18 -6.29 28.13
C ILE A 191 0.19 -6.19 29.29
N GLY A 192 -0.48 -5.05 29.43
CA GLY A 192 -1.48 -4.86 30.48
C GLY A 192 -2.61 -5.89 30.41
N LYS A 193 -3.12 -6.19 29.20
CA LYS A 193 -4.11 -7.25 28.99
C LYS A 193 -3.55 -8.63 29.34
N ALA A 194 -2.33 -8.95 28.93
CA ALA A 194 -1.68 -10.23 29.23
C ALA A 194 -1.48 -10.43 30.74
N ARG A 195 -1.04 -9.39 31.45
CA ARG A 195 -0.88 -9.37 32.91
C ARG A 195 -2.21 -9.57 33.61
N ALA A 196 -3.21 -8.78 33.26
CA ALA A 196 -4.56 -8.88 33.83
C ALA A 196 -5.15 -10.29 33.66
N ALA A 197 -4.99 -10.90 32.48
CA ALA A 197 -5.45 -12.26 32.22
C ALA A 197 -4.70 -13.34 33.04
N SER A 198 -3.43 -13.09 33.38
CA SER A 198 -2.61 -14.02 34.16
C SER A 198 -2.78 -13.92 35.68
N GLY A 199 -3.38 -12.82 36.17
CA GLY A 199 -3.42 -12.48 37.60
C GLY A 199 -2.05 -12.18 38.22
N LYS A 200 -0.97 -12.14 37.43
CA LYS A 200 0.39 -11.85 37.92
C LYS A 200 0.71 -10.35 37.76
N PRO A 201 1.07 -9.65 38.85
CA PRO A 201 1.61 -8.30 38.74
C PRO A 201 2.96 -8.30 38.02
N ALA A 202 3.40 -7.13 37.53
CA ALA A 202 4.70 -7.00 36.89
C ALA A 202 5.81 -7.37 37.89
N PRO A 203 6.82 -8.17 37.50
CA PRO A 203 8.00 -8.36 38.33
C PRO A 203 8.67 -6.99 38.55
N PRO A 204 9.30 -6.75 39.72
CA PRO A 204 10.01 -5.51 39.96
C PRO A 204 11.01 -5.30 38.82
N SER A 205 10.94 -4.13 38.18
CA SER A 205 11.84 -3.76 37.10
C SER A 205 13.27 -3.93 37.59
N SER A 206 14.01 -4.81 36.92
CA SER A 206 15.45 -4.96 37.16
C SER A 206 16.06 -3.56 37.01
N PRO A 207 16.76 -3.02 38.02
CA PRO A 207 17.29 -1.67 37.96
C PRO A 207 18.14 -1.55 36.70
N ALA A 208 17.87 -0.49 35.92
CA ALA A 208 18.68 -0.15 34.78
C ALA A 208 20.16 -0.19 35.21
N PRO A 209 21.07 -0.80 34.43
CA PRO A 209 22.49 -0.67 34.73
C PRO A 209 22.80 0.83 34.81
N VAL A 210 23.23 1.25 36.00
CA VAL A 210 23.60 2.63 36.29
C VAL A 210 24.58 3.05 35.22
N SER A 211 24.19 4.01 34.38
CA SER A 211 25.11 4.67 33.47
C SER A 211 26.19 5.31 34.33
N THR A 212 27.35 4.68 34.41
CA THR A 212 28.56 5.28 34.97
C THR A 212 28.77 6.62 34.25
N PRO A 213 28.90 7.75 34.96
CA PRO A 213 29.17 9.02 34.29
C PRO A 213 30.50 8.89 33.56
N ALA A 214 30.45 9.04 32.23
CA ALA A 214 31.64 9.10 31.40
C ALA A 214 32.49 10.29 31.87
N LEU A 215 33.73 9.99 32.30
CA LEU A 215 34.77 10.98 32.49
C LEU A 215 34.91 11.80 31.20
N THR A 216 34.84 13.11 31.39
CA THR A 216 35.07 14.17 30.41
C THR A 216 36.35 13.90 29.61
N PRO A 217 36.32 13.83 28.27
CA PRO A 217 37.55 13.90 27.49
C PRO A 217 38.04 15.36 27.42
N ALA A 218 39.31 15.54 27.75
CA ALA A 218 40.05 16.80 27.60
C ALA A 218 40.06 17.30 26.14
N PRO A 219 40.17 18.62 25.90
CA PRO A 219 40.07 19.20 24.56
C PRO A 219 41.31 18.87 23.70
N ALA A 220 41.07 18.37 22.50
CA ALA A 220 42.10 18.13 21.49
C ALA A 220 42.52 19.44 20.76
N PRO A 221 43.81 19.58 20.38
CA PRO A 221 44.33 20.77 19.70
C PRO A 221 44.00 20.81 18.19
N ALA A 222 44.13 22.01 17.64
CA ALA A 222 43.76 22.43 16.27
C ALA A 222 44.47 21.67 15.13
N PRO A 223 43.87 21.61 13.91
CA PRO A 223 44.40 20.84 12.79
C PRO A 223 45.34 21.67 11.89
N ALA A 224 46.36 21.00 11.34
CA ALA A 224 47.23 21.47 10.25
C ALA A 224 47.32 20.36 9.18
N PRO A 225 47.81 20.63 7.95
CA PRO A 225 47.00 20.46 6.73
C PRO A 225 47.25 19.15 5.97
N ALA A 226 46.28 18.83 5.11
CA ALA A 226 46.21 17.67 4.25
C ALA A 226 47.40 17.53 3.28
N GLN A 227 47.95 16.32 3.20
CA GLN A 227 48.78 15.87 2.09
C GLN A 227 48.08 14.76 1.30
N ALA A 228 48.10 14.94 -0.02
CA ALA A 228 47.59 14.05 -1.04
C ALA A 228 48.47 12.80 -1.19
N ALA A 229 47.86 11.62 -1.27
CA ALA A 229 48.56 10.40 -1.71
C ALA A 229 47.65 9.46 -2.52
N LYS A 230 47.88 9.52 -3.84
CA LYS A 230 47.92 8.46 -4.85
C LYS A 230 47.28 7.09 -4.55
N ARG A 231 46.28 6.82 -5.39
CA ARG A 231 45.79 5.54 -5.92
C ARG A 231 46.92 4.53 -6.27
N PRO A 232 46.67 3.22 -6.12
CA PRO A 232 47.06 2.28 -7.15
C PRO A 232 45.91 1.40 -7.66
N LYS A 233 46.00 1.16 -8.97
CA LYS A 233 45.20 0.25 -9.79
C LYS A 233 45.43 -1.20 -9.34
N ARG A 234 44.39 -2.04 -9.34
CA ARG A 234 44.56 -3.49 -9.33
C ARG A 234 43.81 -4.11 -10.51
N THR A 235 44.56 -4.94 -11.20
CA THR A 235 44.35 -5.50 -12.54
C THR A 235 43.45 -6.73 -12.54
N LYS A 236 42.74 -6.90 -13.67
CA LYS A 236 42.08 -8.13 -14.14
C LYS A 236 43.06 -9.31 -14.17
N LYS A 237 42.58 -10.52 -13.84
CA LYS A 237 43.06 -11.75 -14.46
C LYS A 237 41.89 -12.72 -14.67
N ALA A 238 41.74 -13.14 -15.91
CA ALA A 238 40.84 -14.18 -16.38
C ALA A 238 41.50 -15.56 -16.23
N GLN A 239 40.71 -16.61 -15.99
CA GLN A 239 41.08 -17.97 -16.37
C GLN A 239 39.84 -18.89 -16.39
N GLU A 240 39.61 -19.47 -17.56
CA GLU A 240 38.82 -20.66 -17.93
C GLU A 240 39.63 -21.34 -19.05
N PRO A 241 39.35 -22.57 -19.52
CA PRO A 241 38.76 -23.77 -18.88
C PRO A 241 39.66 -25.02 -19.09
N ALA A 242 39.27 -26.18 -18.54
CA ALA A 242 39.70 -27.48 -19.05
C ALA A 242 38.62 -28.55 -18.82
N ALA A 243 38.20 -29.19 -19.92
CA ALA A 243 37.47 -30.47 -20.00
C ALA A 243 38.43 -31.64 -19.68
N THR A 244 38.08 -32.93 -19.50
CA THR A 244 37.11 -33.87 -20.13
C THR A 244 37.19 -35.21 -19.30
N PRO A 245 36.71 -36.42 -19.72
CA PRO A 245 35.36 -36.97 -19.90
C PRO A 245 35.13 -38.35 -19.17
N ASP A 246 34.07 -39.07 -19.59
CA ASP A 246 33.74 -40.52 -19.44
C ASP A 246 32.99 -40.97 -18.18
N ALA A 247 31.98 -41.86 -18.19
CA ALA A 247 31.36 -42.71 -19.23
C ALA A 247 29.98 -43.24 -18.70
N PRO A 248 29.12 -43.86 -19.54
CA PRO A 248 27.67 -44.00 -19.31
C PRO A 248 27.28 -45.35 -18.68
N LYS A 249 26.10 -45.40 -18.04
CA LYS A 249 25.51 -46.64 -17.49
C LYS A 249 24.24 -47.03 -18.24
N ALA A 250 24.26 -48.32 -18.62
CA ALA A 250 23.36 -49.11 -19.45
C ALA A 250 21.85 -48.98 -19.21
N ALA A 251 21.12 -49.17 -20.31
CA ALA A 251 19.70 -49.44 -20.43
C ALA A 251 19.44 -50.96 -20.56
N GLU A 252 18.25 -51.41 -20.15
CA GLU A 252 17.51 -52.60 -20.62
C GLU A 252 16.19 -52.72 -19.81
N PRO A 253 15.16 -53.46 -20.27
CA PRO A 253 14.53 -53.43 -21.58
C PRO A 253 12.99 -53.19 -21.51
N VAL A 254 12.43 -52.93 -22.68
CA VAL A 254 11.01 -52.74 -23.00
C VAL A 254 10.23 -54.04 -22.85
N VAL A 255 9.09 -54.00 -22.16
CA VAL A 255 8.05 -55.04 -22.20
C VAL A 255 6.81 -54.47 -22.88
N VAL A 256 6.49 -55.03 -24.05
CA VAL A 256 5.26 -54.83 -24.82
C VAL A 256 4.22 -55.82 -24.31
N GLN A 257 2.99 -55.38 -24.03
CA GLN A 257 1.76 -56.19 -24.12
C GLN A 257 0.52 -55.27 -24.25
N PRO A 258 -0.63 -55.77 -24.76
CA PRO A 258 -1.40 -55.09 -25.78
C PRO A 258 -2.70 -54.43 -25.27
N ALA A 259 -3.30 -53.64 -26.17
CA ALA A 259 -4.62 -53.03 -26.04
C ALA A 259 -5.74 -54.07 -25.79
N PRO A 260 -6.86 -53.60 -25.21
CA PRO A 260 -8.11 -53.85 -25.89
C PRO A 260 -8.99 -52.59 -26.03
N ALA A 261 -9.63 -52.58 -27.21
CA ALA A 261 -10.94 -52.08 -27.61
C ALA A 261 -11.67 -51.01 -26.76
N GLN A 262 -12.11 -50.00 -27.51
CA GLN A 262 -13.10 -48.98 -27.20
C GLN A 262 -14.45 -49.59 -26.77
N GLU A 263 -15.12 -48.95 -25.80
CA GLU A 263 -16.57 -48.80 -25.85
C GLU A 263 -16.98 -47.48 -25.17
N ALA A 264 -17.83 -46.72 -25.87
CA ALA A 264 -18.18 -45.33 -25.61
C ALA A 264 -19.29 -45.17 -24.56
N ALA A 265 -19.28 -44.06 -23.82
CA ALA A 265 -20.50 -43.34 -23.44
C ALA A 265 -20.19 -42.00 -22.72
N ALA A 266 -20.48 -40.90 -23.42
CA ALA A 266 -21.03 -39.64 -22.92
C ALA A 266 -20.65 -39.15 -21.50
N ALA A 267 -19.62 -38.29 -21.42
CA ALA A 267 -19.48 -37.25 -20.39
C ALA A 267 -18.36 -36.26 -20.78
N GLU A 268 -18.55 -35.47 -21.84
CA GLU A 268 -17.67 -34.34 -22.15
C GLU A 268 -18.42 -33.03 -21.94
N GLU A 269 -18.16 -32.37 -20.81
CA GLU A 269 -18.07 -30.91 -20.64
C GLU A 269 -17.67 -30.64 -19.18
N GLY A 270 -16.37 -30.48 -18.89
CA GLY A 270 -15.94 -30.17 -17.52
C GLY A 270 -14.46 -30.29 -17.15
N ALA A 271 -13.56 -30.65 -18.07
CA ALA A 271 -12.10 -30.62 -17.86
C ALA A 271 -11.46 -29.96 -19.10
N ALA A 272 -10.51 -29.02 -19.07
CA ALA A 272 -9.58 -28.59 -18.05
C ALA A 272 -9.08 -27.15 -18.37
N PRO A 273 -9.36 -26.13 -17.53
CA PRO A 273 -8.81 -24.78 -17.75
C PRO A 273 -7.27 -24.73 -17.61
N ASP A 274 -6.65 -25.71 -16.93
CA ASP A 274 -5.19 -25.76 -16.73
C ASP A 274 -4.40 -26.16 -18.00
N ALA A 275 -5.00 -26.90 -18.94
CA ALA A 275 -4.28 -27.40 -20.11
C ALA A 275 -3.99 -26.29 -21.13
N ALA A 276 -5.00 -25.46 -21.43
CA ALA A 276 -4.86 -24.32 -22.33
C ALA A 276 -3.86 -23.28 -21.79
N ALA A 277 -3.99 -22.90 -20.51
CA ALA A 277 -3.03 -22.00 -19.87
C ALA A 277 -1.59 -22.56 -19.90
N THR A 278 -1.43 -23.87 -19.68
CA THR A 278 -0.12 -24.53 -19.77
C THR A 278 0.46 -24.46 -21.18
N ALA A 279 -0.36 -24.71 -22.22
CA ALA A 279 0.05 -24.60 -23.62
C ALA A 279 0.45 -23.15 -23.97
N ALA A 280 -0.36 -22.16 -23.58
CA ALA A 280 -0.06 -20.74 -23.78
C ALA A 280 1.29 -20.34 -23.17
N ILE A 281 1.57 -20.78 -21.93
CA ILE A 281 2.87 -20.51 -21.26
C ILE A 281 4.03 -21.13 -22.03
N GLN A 282 3.88 -22.38 -22.51
CA GLN A 282 4.92 -23.05 -23.27
C GLN A 282 5.20 -22.35 -24.60
N THR A 283 4.16 -21.91 -25.30
CA THR A 283 4.25 -21.11 -26.53
C THR A 283 5.00 -19.80 -26.28
N LEU A 284 4.60 -19.04 -25.25
CA LEU A 284 5.28 -17.79 -24.87
C LEU A 284 6.76 -18.02 -24.52
N GLN A 285 7.09 -19.07 -23.76
CA GLN A 285 8.48 -19.41 -23.44
C GLN A 285 9.29 -19.86 -24.66
N ALA A 286 8.67 -20.50 -25.65
CA ALA A 286 9.33 -20.86 -26.90
C ALA A 286 9.67 -19.61 -27.72
N ILE A 287 8.71 -18.67 -27.85
CA ILE A 287 8.91 -17.41 -28.57
C ILE A 287 9.97 -16.56 -27.87
N GLU A 288 9.94 -16.42 -26.55
CA GLU A 288 10.96 -15.66 -25.82
C GLU A 288 12.36 -16.23 -26.05
N ARG A 289 12.51 -17.57 -26.03
CA ARG A 289 13.78 -18.24 -26.33
C ARG A 289 14.23 -17.97 -27.77
N ALA A 290 13.34 -18.04 -28.75
CA ALA A 290 13.65 -17.75 -30.15
C ALA A 290 14.05 -16.27 -30.38
N VAL A 291 13.43 -15.34 -29.66
CA VAL A 291 13.78 -13.92 -29.68
C VAL A 291 15.14 -13.65 -29.04
N ARG A 292 15.58 -14.48 -28.07
CA ARG A 292 16.87 -14.36 -27.37
C ARG A 292 18.02 -15.17 -27.99
N SER A 293 17.74 -16.25 -28.73
CA SER A 293 18.73 -17.26 -29.14
C SER A 293 19.81 -16.77 -30.12
N SER A 294 19.68 -15.56 -30.66
CA SER A 294 20.67 -14.93 -31.55
C SER A 294 21.75 -14.12 -30.82
N GLY A 295 21.77 -14.13 -29.47
CA GLY A 295 22.71 -13.33 -28.66
C GLY A 295 22.46 -11.81 -28.73
N LYS A 296 21.49 -11.38 -29.54
CA LYS A 296 20.98 -10.00 -29.60
C LYS A 296 19.48 -10.06 -29.37
N LEU A 297 19.00 -9.27 -28.41
CA LEU A 297 17.58 -9.09 -28.20
C LEU A 297 17.00 -8.40 -29.44
N ARG A 298 16.14 -9.10 -30.20
CA ARG A 298 15.40 -8.50 -31.32
C ARG A 298 13.95 -8.20 -30.93
N ALA A 299 13.30 -7.31 -31.65
CA ALA A 299 11.85 -7.16 -31.54
C ALA A 299 11.15 -8.43 -32.11
N PRO A 300 10.02 -8.86 -31.53
CA PRO A 300 9.14 -9.84 -32.15
C PRO A 300 8.63 -9.35 -33.51
N THR A 301 8.58 -10.25 -34.49
CA THR A 301 7.95 -10.03 -35.81
C THR A 301 6.43 -9.90 -35.67
N GLU A 302 5.74 -9.37 -36.69
CA GLU A 302 4.28 -9.22 -36.63
C GLU A 302 3.54 -10.56 -36.45
N GLY A 303 4.03 -11.63 -37.09
CA GLY A 303 3.50 -12.98 -36.88
C GLY A 303 3.69 -13.47 -35.44
N GLU A 304 4.86 -13.21 -34.84
CA GLU A 304 5.09 -13.53 -33.42
C GLU A 304 4.23 -12.66 -32.49
N ARG A 305 4.00 -11.38 -32.83
CA ARG A 305 3.11 -10.48 -32.07
C ARG A 305 1.68 -11.01 -32.01
N GLY A 306 1.15 -11.50 -33.14
CA GLY A 306 -0.16 -12.16 -33.19
C GLY A 306 -0.26 -13.35 -32.24
N ILE A 307 0.69 -14.29 -32.34
CA ILE A 307 0.73 -15.49 -31.48
C ILE A 307 0.88 -15.12 -29.99
N ILE A 308 1.68 -14.10 -29.68
CA ILE A 308 1.83 -13.59 -28.32
C ILE A 308 0.49 -13.04 -27.81
N ARG A 309 -0.21 -12.22 -28.59
CA ARG A 309 -1.52 -11.64 -28.20
C ARG A 309 -2.57 -12.74 -27.97
N GLU A 310 -2.64 -13.75 -28.83
CA GLU A 310 -3.54 -14.91 -28.66
C GLU A 310 -3.20 -15.72 -27.40
N SER A 311 -1.93 -16.04 -27.18
CA SER A 311 -1.49 -16.78 -25.99
C SER A 311 -1.73 -15.96 -24.70
N LEU A 312 -1.58 -14.63 -24.76
CA LEU A 312 -1.92 -13.74 -23.66
C LEU A 312 -3.42 -13.70 -23.40
N ALA A 313 -4.25 -13.77 -24.44
CA ALA A 313 -5.71 -13.78 -24.28
C ALA A 313 -6.17 -15.02 -23.52
N GLU A 314 -5.64 -16.19 -23.84
CA GLU A 314 -5.89 -17.43 -23.09
C GLU A 314 -5.40 -17.33 -21.63
N LEU A 315 -4.23 -16.74 -21.42
CA LEU A 315 -3.62 -16.64 -20.09
C LEU A 315 -4.32 -15.61 -19.18
N LEU A 316 -4.73 -14.46 -19.74
CA LEU A 316 -5.29 -13.33 -19.01
C LEU A 316 -6.83 -13.34 -19.00
N GLY A 317 -7.45 -14.21 -19.81
CA GLY A 317 -8.91 -14.30 -19.97
C GLY A 317 -9.53 -13.06 -20.60
N ALA A 318 -8.76 -12.32 -21.40
CA ALA A 318 -9.22 -11.13 -22.11
C ALA A 318 -8.41 -10.93 -23.39
N GLN A 319 -9.08 -10.59 -24.50
CA GLN A 319 -8.41 -10.39 -25.79
C GLN A 319 -7.53 -9.15 -25.74
N VAL A 320 -6.21 -9.33 -25.83
CA VAL A 320 -5.24 -8.22 -25.81
C VAL A 320 -5.10 -7.65 -27.21
N LEU A 321 -5.63 -6.45 -27.42
CA LEU A 321 -5.56 -5.73 -28.70
C LEU A 321 -4.16 -5.16 -28.91
N ARG A 322 -3.66 -4.38 -27.94
CA ARG A 322 -2.30 -3.83 -27.97
C ARG A 322 -1.74 -3.64 -26.56
N VAL A 323 -0.41 -3.64 -26.48
CA VAL A 323 0.32 -3.26 -25.27
C VAL A 323 0.88 -1.87 -25.53
N VAL A 324 0.61 -0.94 -24.65
CA VAL A 324 0.99 0.47 -24.83
C VAL A 324 2.08 0.84 -23.83
N CYS A 325 3.15 1.46 -24.32
CA CYS A 325 4.17 2.11 -23.51
C CYS A 325 4.04 3.63 -23.66
N ARG A 326 3.67 4.31 -22.58
CA ARG A 326 3.64 5.77 -22.49
C ARG A 326 4.94 6.26 -21.89
N ARG A 327 5.65 7.09 -22.64
CA ARG A 327 6.97 7.63 -22.24
C ARG A 327 6.82 8.78 -21.23
N TYR A 328 6.31 8.45 -20.04
CA TYR A 328 6.45 9.30 -18.86
C TYR A 328 7.80 9.05 -18.17
N GLU A 329 8.12 9.86 -17.16
CA GLU A 329 9.25 9.58 -16.26
C GLU A 329 8.68 9.30 -14.85
N PRO A 330 8.48 8.02 -14.48
CA PRO A 330 8.86 6.78 -15.17
C PRO A 330 7.88 6.33 -16.28
N ALA A 331 8.36 5.58 -17.27
CA ALA A 331 7.52 5.08 -18.36
C ALA A 331 6.43 4.15 -17.82
N GLU A 332 5.20 4.32 -18.32
CA GLU A 332 4.03 3.57 -17.87
C GLU A 332 3.54 2.62 -18.96
N TYR A 333 3.13 1.43 -18.55
CA TYR A 333 2.58 0.40 -19.40
C TYR A 333 1.08 0.26 -19.18
N ALA A 334 0.35 0.04 -20.26
CA ALA A 334 -1.07 -0.26 -20.26
C ALA A 334 -1.38 -1.41 -21.23
N LEU A 335 -2.49 -2.10 -20.99
CA LEU A 335 -3.04 -3.10 -21.90
C LEU A 335 -4.35 -2.57 -22.46
N GLU A 336 -4.49 -2.53 -23.78
CA GLU A 336 -5.78 -2.35 -24.42
C GLU A 336 -6.38 -3.73 -24.66
N ILE A 337 -7.54 -3.97 -24.06
CA ILE A 337 -8.26 -5.24 -24.10
C ILE A 337 -9.65 -5.04 -24.67
N GLU A 338 -10.18 -6.05 -25.35
CA GLU A 338 -11.59 -6.06 -25.76
C GLU A 338 -12.46 -6.53 -24.58
N LEU A 339 -13.48 -5.73 -24.24
CA LEU A 339 -14.55 -6.09 -23.30
C LEU A 339 -15.88 -6.15 -24.06
N GLU A 340 -16.95 -6.65 -23.42
CA GLU A 340 -18.30 -6.68 -24.00
C GLU A 340 -18.80 -5.27 -24.42
N GLU A 341 -18.33 -4.22 -23.73
CA GLU A 341 -18.68 -2.82 -24.00
C GLU A 341 -17.76 -2.16 -25.07
N GLY A 342 -16.78 -2.89 -25.59
CA GLY A 342 -15.77 -2.42 -26.56
C GLY A 342 -14.35 -2.35 -25.98
N PRO A 343 -13.42 -1.69 -26.70
CA PRO A 343 -12.01 -1.62 -26.30
C PRO A 343 -11.83 -0.77 -25.05
N TYR A 344 -11.07 -1.29 -24.09
CA TYR A 344 -10.78 -0.64 -22.81
C TYR A 344 -9.28 -0.67 -22.49
N THR A 345 -8.75 0.44 -21.98
CA THR A 345 -7.34 0.56 -21.59
C THR A 345 -7.15 0.37 -20.10
N VAL A 346 -6.46 -0.70 -19.72
CA VAL A 346 -6.08 -1.02 -18.33
C VAL A 346 -4.66 -0.53 -18.05
N THR A 347 -4.52 0.48 -17.20
CA THR A 347 -3.21 1.01 -16.78
C THR A 347 -2.57 0.10 -15.73
N ILE A 348 -1.35 -0.38 -16.01
CA ILE A 348 -0.56 -1.23 -15.09
C ILE A 348 0.42 -0.37 -14.27
N GLY A 349 0.98 0.68 -14.88
CA GLY A 349 1.99 1.56 -14.28
C GLY A 349 3.41 1.21 -14.75
N PRO A 350 4.46 1.44 -13.94
CA PRO A 350 5.84 1.31 -14.40
C PRO A 350 6.24 -0.14 -14.72
N VAL A 351 7.35 -0.34 -15.42
CA VAL A 351 7.87 -1.69 -15.76
C VAL A 351 8.01 -2.61 -14.53
N SER A 352 8.29 -2.05 -13.34
CA SER A 352 8.36 -2.81 -12.10
C SER A 352 6.99 -3.37 -11.65
N ALA A 353 5.90 -2.68 -12.01
CA ALA A 353 4.54 -3.18 -11.82
C ALA A 353 4.23 -4.31 -12.80
N LEU A 354 4.61 -4.16 -14.08
CA LEU A 354 4.48 -5.20 -15.11
C LEU A 354 5.24 -6.49 -14.75
N LEU A 355 6.42 -6.36 -14.14
CA LEU A 355 7.23 -7.49 -13.66
C LEU A 355 6.63 -8.21 -12.44
N THR A 356 5.60 -7.65 -11.80
CA THR A 356 4.95 -8.22 -10.61
C THR A 356 3.60 -8.80 -11.02
N PRO A 357 3.43 -10.14 -11.09
CA PRO A 357 2.21 -10.76 -11.64
C PRO A 357 0.95 -10.27 -10.93
N MET A 358 1.03 -10.11 -9.61
CA MET A 358 -0.12 -9.70 -8.81
C MET A 358 -0.58 -8.28 -9.07
N LYS A 359 0.28 -7.39 -9.55
CA LYS A 359 -0.13 -6.03 -9.92
C LYS A 359 -0.90 -6.00 -11.24
N VAL A 360 -0.47 -6.83 -12.21
CA VAL A 360 -1.20 -6.98 -13.48
C VAL A 360 -2.56 -7.65 -13.24
N VAL A 361 -2.60 -8.71 -12.45
CA VAL A 361 -3.86 -9.37 -12.05
C VAL A 361 -4.78 -8.39 -11.32
N ALA A 362 -4.27 -7.63 -10.35
CA ALA A 362 -5.08 -6.65 -9.61
C ALA A 362 -5.62 -5.52 -10.49
N ALA A 363 -4.90 -5.15 -11.55
CA ALA A 363 -5.37 -4.17 -12.53
C ALA A 363 -6.44 -4.75 -13.48
N LEU A 364 -6.32 -6.02 -13.88
CA LEU A 364 -7.25 -6.66 -14.84
C LEU A 364 -8.55 -7.17 -14.21
N VAL A 365 -8.48 -7.83 -13.05
CA VAL A 365 -9.62 -8.51 -12.41
C VAL A 365 -10.87 -7.62 -12.26
N PRO A 366 -10.76 -6.32 -11.89
CA PRO A 366 -11.93 -5.44 -11.80
C PRO A 366 -12.70 -5.29 -13.12
N HIS A 367 -12.04 -5.49 -14.26
CA HIS A 367 -12.60 -5.27 -15.59
C HIS A 367 -12.98 -6.57 -16.30
N THR A 368 -12.20 -7.65 -16.12
CA THR A 368 -12.42 -8.91 -16.84
C THR A 368 -13.25 -9.92 -16.05
N ARG A 369 -13.37 -9.75 -14.72
CA ARG A 369 -13.91 -10.76 -13.77
C ARG A 369 -13.24 -12.14 -13.87
N PHE A 370 -12.11 -12.23 -14.57
CA PHE A 370 -11.31 -13.43 -14.73
C PHE A 370 -10.07 -13.33 -13.84
N VAL A 371 -9.77 -14.40 -13.12
CA VAL A 371 -8.55 -14.49 -12.29
C VAL A 371 -7.54 -15.37 -13.01
N PRO A 372 -6.44 -14.80 -13.55
CA PRO A 372 -5.41 -15.58 -14.24
C PRO A 372 -4.80 -16.64 -13.33
N PRO A 373 -4.34 -17.78 -13.89
CA PRO A 373 -3.70 -18.84 -13.13
C PRO A 373 -2.40 -18.33 -12.47
N VAL A 374 -2.09 -18.87 -11.29
CA VAL A 374 -0.91 -18.44 -10.52
C VAL A 374 0.37 -18.97 -11.18
N LEU A 375 1.08 -18.07 -11.85
CA LEU A 375 2.34 -18.39 -12.50
C LEU A 375 3.53 -18.34 -11.54
N ARG A 376 4.49 -19.26 -11.75
CA ARG A 376 5.81 -19.17 -11.11
C ARG A 376 6.52 -17.91 -11.59
N ALA A 377 7.32 -17.30 -10.72
CA ALA A 377 8.03 -16.05 -11.01
C ALA A 377 8.93 -16.13 -12.27
N THR A 378 9.50 -17.30 -12.56
CA THR A 378 10.31 -17.51 -13.78
C THR A 378 9.46 -17.50 -15.04
N ALA A 379 8.30 -18.17 -15.04
CA ALA A 379 7.37 -18.16 -16.16
C ALA A 379 6.79 -16.76 -16.40
N TRP A 380 6.44 -16.05 -15.33
CA TRP A 380 5.95 -14.67 -15.45
C TRP A 380 6.97 -13.72 -16.06
N ARG A 381 8.27 -13.84 -15.72
CA ARG A 381 9.31 -12.99 -16.31
C ARG A 381 9.37 -13.12 -17.83
N SER A 382 9.14 -14.32 -18.36
CA SER A 382 9.03 -14.56 -19.81
C SER A 382 7.86 -13.79 -20.41
N VAL A 383 6.68 -13.88 -19.78
CA VAL A 383 5.48 -13.16 -20.19
C VAL A 383 5.70 -11.65 -20.16
N ALA A 384 6.23 -11.12 -19.05
CA ALA A 384 6.51 -9.69 -18.90
C ALA A 384 7.56 -9.18 -19.91
N SER A 385 8.59 -9.99 -20.21
CA SER A 385 9.58 -9.65 -21.25
C SER A 385 8.94 -9.54 -22.63
N LEU A 386 7.99 -10.43 -22.96
CA LEU A 386 7.26 -10.37 -24.22
C LEU A 386 6.29 -9.19 -24.27
N LEU A 387 5.57 -8.91 -23.18
CA LEU A 387 4.70 -7.71 -23.06
C LEU A 387 5.49 -6.43 -23.35
N VAL A 388 6.68 -6.27 -22.76
CA VAL A 388 7.57 -5.13 -23.07
C VAL A 388 8.04 -5.17 -24.53
N GLY A 389 8.37 -6.34 -25.07
CA GLY A 389 8.85 -6.49 -26.44
C GLY A 389 7.80 -6.20 -27.52
N ILE A 390 6.51 -6.43 -27.22
CA ILE A 390 5.40 -6.11 -28.11
C ILE A 390 4.79 -4.73 -27.83
N ALA A 391 5.23 -4.04 -26.78
CA ALA A 391 4.71 -2.73 -26.43
C ALA A 391 4.95 -1.72 -27.58
N GLU A 392 3.89 -1.04 -27.95
CA GLU A 392 3.88 0.04 -28.93
C GLU A 392 4.09 1.35 -28.19
N ASP A 393 5.00 2.18 -28.68
CA ASP A 393 5.14 3.54 -28.19
C ASP A 393 3.89 4.32 -28.63
N GLU A 394 2.99 4.62 -27.69
CA GLU A 394 1.92 5.57 -27.94
C GLU A 394 2.56 6.96 -27.92
N ALA A 395 2.91 7.43 -29.12
CA ALA A 395 3.27 8.82 -29.33
C ALA A 395 2.15 9.67 -28.74
N GLN A 396 2.48 10.53 -27.78
CA GLN A 396 1.54 11.38 -27.06
C GLN A 396 0.55 11.98 -28.06
N GLY A 397 -0.66 11.42 -28.12
CA GLY A 397 -1.68 11.88 -29.04
C GLY A 397 -2.29 13.15 -28.51
N VAL A 398 -1.54 14.27 -28.54
CA VAL A 398 -1.88 15.57 -27.92
C VAL A 398 -2.70 15.39 -26.63
N THR A 399 -2.34 14.39 -25.81
CA THR A 399 -2.70 14.40 -24.41
C THR A 399 -1.96 15.59 -23.90
N ARG A 400 -2.73 16.67 -23.65
CA ARG A 400 -2.34 17.85 -22.89
C ARG A 400 -1.16 17.47 -22.02
N SER A 401 -0.03 18.14 -22.23
CA SER A 401 1.19 17.86 -21.48
C SER A 401 0.84 17.78 -19.98
N ILE A 402 1.60 17.06 -19.15
CA ILE A 402 1.32 17.05 -17.69
C ILE A 402 1.15 18.50 -17.18
N GLN A 403 1.88 19.43 -17.77
CA GLN A 403 1.71 20.85 -17.54
C GLN A 403 0.34 21.39 -17.98
N ASP A 404 -0.14 21.10 -19.20
CA ASP A 404 -1.47 21.52 -19.69
C ASP A 404 -2.61 20.87 -18.86
N GLN A 405 -2.43 19.64 -18.38
CA GLN A 405 -3.39 18.98 -17.48
C GLN A 405 -3.42 19.68 -16.12
N ILE A 406 -2.24 20.04 -15.58
CA ILE A 406 -2.15 20.79 -14.33
C ILE A 406 -2.71 22.22 -14.52
N GLU A 407 -2.48 22.86 -15.65
CA GLU A 407 -3.04 24.17 -16.00
C GLU A 407 -4.57 24.11 -16.00
N ALA A 408 -5.17 23.11 -16.65
CA ALA A 408 -6.62 22.91 -16.64
C ALA A 408 -7.16 22.64 -15.22
N VAL A 409 -6.48 21.80 -14.44
CA VAL A 409 -6.82 21.53 -13.04
C VAL A 409 -6.76 22.81 -12.20
N ILE A 410 -5.73 23.66 -12.39
CA ILE A 410 -5.60 24.93 -11.67
C ILE A 410 -6.71 25.90 -12.09
N GLU A 411 -7.03 25.96 -13.38
CA GLU A 411 -8.09 26.81 -13.91
C GLU A 411 -9.45 26.44 -13.31
N ASP A 412 -9.81 25.15 -13.29
CA ASP A 412 -11.04 24.66 -12.65
C ASP A 412 -11.02 24.91 -11.13
N TYR A 413 -9.89 24.59 -10.48
CA TYR A 413 -9.74 24.74 -9.03
C TYR A 413 -9.87 26.20 -8.55
N VAL A 414 -9.38 27.14 -9.36
CA VAL A 414 -9.44 28.57 -9.06
C VAL A 414 -10.76 29.19 -9.55
N GLY A 415 -11.33 28.66 -10.64
CA GLY A 415 -12.60 29.09 -11.22
C GLY A 415 -13.78 28.93 -10.27
N ASP A 416 -13.80 27.82 -9.52
CA ASP A 416 -14.86 27.50 -8.56
C ASP A 416 -14.76 28.27 -7.23
N LEU A 417 -13.73 29.11 -7.03
CA LEU A 417 -13.59 29.86 -5.79
C LEU A 417 -14.60 31.00 -5.68
N PRO A 418 -15.40 31.06 -4.60
CA PRO A 418 -16.34 32.15 -4.40
C PRO A 418 -15.58 33.49 -4.35
N TYR A 419 -16.06 34.46 -5.12
CA TYR A 419 -15.55 35.83 -5.10
C TYR A 419 -15.84 36.46 -3.71
N ASP A 420 -14.83 37.06 -3.11
CA ASP A 420 -14.93 37.91 -1.91
C ASP A 420 -15.58 37.28 -0.67
N SER A 421 -14.91 36.29 -0.08
CA SER A 421 -15.24 35.88 1.30
C SER A 421 -14.13 36.33 2.27
N PRO A 422 -14.32 37.44 3.01
CA PRO A 422 -13.33 37.96 3.96
C PRO A 422 -13.26 37.13 5.26
N CYS A 423 -13.94 35.98 5.36
CA CYS A 423 -13.90 35.11 6.52
C CYS A 423 -12.63 34.23 6.55
N LEU A 424 -11.49 34.90 6.74
CA LEU A 424 -10.12 34.38 6.85
C LEU A 424 -9.84 33.50 8.09
N LYS A 425 -10.83 32.85 8.72
CA LYS A 425 -10.65 32.35 10.10
C LYS A 425 -10.85 30.87 10.40
N SER A 426 -11.29 29.99 9.49
CA SER A 426 -11.51 28.60 9.92
C SER A 426 -11.09 27.50 8.95
N ASP A 427 -11.02 27.73 7.64
CA ASP A 427 -10.71 26.62 6.75
C ASP A 427 -9.22 26.54 6.41
N ARG A 428 -8.47 25.79 7.22
CA ARG A 428 -7.03 25.52 7.02
C ARG A 428 -6.72 24.79 5.70
N LYS A 429 -7.71 24.47 4.87
CA LYS A 429 -7.53 23.76 3.60
C LYS A 429 -8.01 24.54 2.37
N GLY A 430 -8.79 25.61 2.54
CA GLY A 430 -9.41 26.33 1.42
C GLY A 430 -8.43 27.19 0.61
N ALA A 431 -8.63 27.23 -0.70
CA ALA A 431 -8.15 28.33 -1.53
C ALA A 431 -9.13 29.50 -1.42
N PHE A 432 -8.66 30.73 -1.66
CA PHE A 432 -9.49 31.93 -1.52
C PHE A 432 -9.01 33.05 -2.45
N ARG A 433 -9.88 34.01 -2.75
CA ARG A 433 -9.57 35.20 -3.53
C ARG A 433 -9.56 36.45 -2.65
N VAL A 434 -8.56 37.33 -2.81
CA VAL A 434 -8.51 38.67 -2.22
C VAL A 434 -8.09 39.63 -3.32
N ASP A 435 -8.86 40.68 -3.59
CA ASP A 435 -8.55 41.70 -4.61
C ASP A 435 -8.22 41.13 -6.00
N GLY A 436 -8.98 40.10 -6.44
CA GLY A 436 -8.78 39.43 -7.73
C GLY A 436 -7.57 38.48 -7.77
N VAL A 437 -6.94 38.22 -6.64
CA VAL A 437 -5.76 37.36 -6.50
C VAL A 437 -6.15 36.04 -5.83
N ALA A 438 -5.87 34.92 -6.49
CA ALA A 438 -6.14 33.59 -5.93
C ALA A 438 -4.96 33.08 -5.09
N TYR A 439 -5.25 32.68 -3.85
CA TYR A 439 -4.32 32.06 -2.92
C TYR A 439 -4.68 30.58 -2.81
N VAL A 440 -3.77 29.71 -3.25
CA VAL A 440 -3.97 28.26 -3.28
C VAL A 440 -2.90 27.55 -2.44
N ARG A 441 -3.27 26.44 -1.80
CA ARG A 441 -2.33 25.55 -1.13
C ARG A 441 -2.02 24.36 -2.03
N LEU A 442 -0.74 24.03 -2.22
CA LEU A 442 -0.33 22.89 -3.08
C LEU A 442 -1.04 21.57 -2.73
N PRO A 443 -1.19 21.18 -1.44
CA PRO A 443 -1.94 19.96 -1.13
C PRO A 443 -3.38 19.98 -1.64
N GLY A 444 -4.07 21.12 -1.54
CA GLY A 444 -5.45 21.26 -2.04
C GLY A 444 -5.55 21.09 -3.55
N VAL A 445 -4.62 21.68 -4.30
CA VAL A 445 -4.56 21.51 -5.77
C VAL A 445 -4.26 20.05 -6.15
N VAL A 446 -3.36 19.38 -5.43
CA VAL A 446 -3.03 17.96 -5.68
C VAL A 446 -4.23 17.06 -5.38
N ASP A 447 -4.94 17.29 -4.28
CA ASP A 447 -6.11 16.51 -3.91
C ASP A 447 -7.25 16.73 -4.92
N PHE A 448 -7.44 17.97 -5.40
CA PHE A 448 -8.39 18.28 -6.45
C PHE A 448 -8.03 17.63 -7.80
N ALA A 449 -6.77 17.70 -8.21
CA ALA A 449 -6.27 17.02 -9.41
C ALA A 449 -6.60 15.53 -9.40
N ARG A 450 -6.37 14.87 -8.25
CA ARG A 450 -6.70 13.46 -8.07
C ARG A 450 -8.19 13.19 -8.16
N SER A 451 -9.03 14.09 -7.65
CA SER A 451 -10.48 13.97 -7.79
C SER A 451 -10.96 14.06 -9.24
N MET A 452 -10.20 14.76 -10.11
CA MET A 452 -10.41 14.81 -11.56
C MET A 452 -9.77 13.62 -12.32
N GLY A 453 -9.21 12.63 -11.61
CA GLY A 453 -8.52 11.49 -12.23
C GLY A 453 -7.10 11.81 -12.73
N VAL A 454 -6.57 13.01 -12.43
CA VAL A 454 -5.23 13.43 -12.82
C VAL A 454 -4.23 13.04 -11.73
N THR A 455 -3.29 12.15 -12.05
CA THR A 455 -2.27 11.70 -11.09
C THR A 455 -1.07 12.63 -11.12
N VAL A 456 -1.03 13.58 -10.18
CA VAL A 456 0.08 14.54 -10.04
C VAL A 456 0.64 14.55 -8.62
N THR A 457 1.94 14.84 -8.51
CA THR A 457 2.61 15.10 -7.24
C THR A 457 2.63 16.60 -6.95
N TRP A 458 2.88 16.97 -5.69
CA TRP A 458 3.09 18.38 -5.33
C TRP A 458 4.27 19.01 -6.06
N ARG A 459 5.26 18.20 -6.51
CA ARG A 459 6.39 18.68 -7.31
C ARG A 459 5.97 18.99 -8.73
N ASP A 460 5.11 18.17 -9.33
CA ASP A 460 4.60 18.39 -10.67
C ASP A 460 3.74 19.66 -10.68
N VAL A 461 2.85 19.82 -9.70
CA VAL A 461 2.06 21.04 -9.53
C VAL A 461 2.96 22.27 -9.29
N ALA A 462 3.99 22.14 -8.44
CA ALA A 462 4.94 23.23 -8.22
C ALA A 462 5.78 23.55 -9.47
N ALA A 463 6.13 22.55 -10.28
CA ALA A 463 6.89 22.72 -11.52
C ALA A 463 6.04 23.34 -12.62
N ALA A 464 4.78 22.93 -12.76
CA ALA A 464 3.81 23.51 -13.70
C ALA A 464 3.50 24.97 -13.30
N LEU A 465 3.22 25.24 -12.02
CA LEU A 465 3.11 26.63 -11.52
C LEU A 465 4.37 27.44 -11.80
N LYS A 466 5.56 26.80 -11.79
CA LYS A 466 6.83 27.42 -12.15
C LYS A 466 7.01 27.60 -13.67
N ALA A 467 6.34 26.83 -14.50
CA ALA A 467 6.41 26.97 -15.95
C ALA A 467 5.40 28.02 -16.47
N ILE A 468 4.29 28.17 -15.75
CA ILE A 468 3.22 29.15 -15.98
C ILE A 468 3.66 30.62 -15.80
N ASP A 469 4.81 30.91 -15.15
CA ASP A 469 5.31 32.28 -14.82
C ASP A 469 5.38 33.29 -15.97
N SER A 470 5.20 32.81 -17.19
CA SER A 470 5.52 33.59 -18.37
C SER A 470 4.42 34.59 -18.77
N HIS A 471 3.17 34.57 -18.24
CA HIS A 471 2.09 35.40 -18.84
C HIS A 471 0.89 35.80 -17.94
N ASP A 472 0.71 36.99 -17.31
CA ASP A 472 -0.50 37.85 -16.92
C ASP A 472 -1.59 37.82 -15.72
N THR A 473 -1.57 37.05 -14.61
CA THR A 473 -2.61 36.87 -13.51
C THR A 473 -1.99 36.22 -12.25
N ARG A 474 -2.30 36.75 -11.07
CA ARG A 474 -1.56 36.50 -9.83
C ARG A 474 -2.07 35.28 -9.06
N VAL A 475 -1.39 34.14 -9.16
CA VAL A 475 -1.61 32.97 -8.28
C VAL A 475 -0.49 32.90 -7.25
N TRP A 476 -0.84 32.83 -5.96
CA TRP A 476 0.16 32.72 -4.87
C TRP A 476 0.05 31.40 -4.13
N VAL A 477 1.21 30.78 -3.90
CA VAL A 477 1.34 29.53 -3.14
C VAL A 477 1.83 29.83 -1.73
N VAL A 478 1.00 29.52 -0.73
CA VAL A 478 1.33 29.73 0.69
C VAL A 478 1.91 28.45 1.29
N ARG A 479 3.15 28.48 1.82
CA ARG A 479 3.83 27.31 2.41
C ARG A 479 3.56 27.08 3.91
N SER A 480 3.24 28.12 4.69
CA SER A 480 2.91 28.02 6.12
C SER A 480 2.17 29.26 6.60
N TRP A 481 1.32 29.13 7.64
CA TRP A 481 0.54 30.23 8.23
C TRP A 481 0.65 30.18 9.77
N GLY A 482 1.01 31.29 10.42
CA GLY A 482 1.13 31.43 11.87
C GLY A 482 0.30 32.61 12.42
N PRO A 483 -0.16 32.57 13.69
CA PRO A 483 -1.12 33.55 14.23
C PRO A 483 -0.53 34.91 14.66
N GLU A 484 0.79 35.12 14.67
CA GLU A 484 1.42 36.36 15.20
C GLU A 484 1.79 37.43 14.14
N ASP A 485 1.60 37.18 12.84
CA ASP A 485 2.25 37.98 11.79
C ASP A 485 1.41 39.13 11.21
N ARG A 486 0.76 39.93 12.06
CA ARG A 486 0.12 41.19 11.59
C ARG A 486 1.05 42.40 11.54
N GLN A 487 2.27 42.33 12.08
CA GLN A 487 3.17 43.50 12.20
C GLN A 487 4.53 43.40 11.47
N HIS A 488 4.87 42.28 10.83
CA HIS A 488 6.11 42.15 10.06
C HIS A 488 5.88 41.50 8.69
N SER A 489 5.49 42.31 7.69
CA SER A 489 5.29 41.88 6.31
C SER A 489 6.59 41.63 5.51
N GLU A 490 7.74 41.39 6.15
CA GLU A 490 9.03 41.25 5.47
C GLU A 490 9.68 39.85 5.50
N ARG A 491 9.05 38.82 6.07
CA ARG A 491 9.60 37.45 5.99
C ARG A 491 8.57 36.38 5.64
N TYR A 492 7.93 36.59 4.50
CA TYR A 492 7.40 35.49 3.71
C TYR A 492 8.07 35.55 2.35
N GLN A 493 8.82 34.52 1.95
CA GLN A 493 9.27 34.40 0.55
C GLN A 493 8.04 34.04 -0.30
N VAL A 494 7.30 35.07 -0.67
CA VAL A 494 6.18 35.00 -1.61
C VAL A 494 6.77 35.33 -2.98
N ARG A 495 6.82 34.37 -3.91
CA ARG A 495 7.17 34.64 -5.31
C ARG A 495 5.86 34.79 -6.11
N ALA A 496 5.71 35.91 -6.80
CA ALA A 496 4.56 36.25 -7.64
C ALA A 496 4.67 35.58 -9.01
N TRP A 497 3.56 35.06 -9.57
CA TRP A 497 3.49 34.45 -10.90
C TRP A 497 2.22 34.97 -11.62
N ARG A 498 2.22 35.09 -12.97
CA ARG A 498 1.24 35.82 -13.82
C ARG A 498 0.58 34.84 -14.90
N LEU A 499 -0.77 34.60 -15.06
CA LEU A 499 -1.68 34.06 -16.20
C LEU A 499 -2.48 35.04 -17.20
N PRO A 500 -2.74 34.84 -18.52
CA PRO A 500 -3.10 35.92 -19.50
C PRO A 500 -4.48 36.64 -19.40
N LYS A 501 -4.59 37.84 -20.01
CA LYS A 501 -5.71 38.83 -20.04
C LYS A 501 -7.05 38.47 -20.74
N GLN A 502 -7.28 37.26 -21.25
CA GLN A 502 -8.35 37.05 -22.25
C GLN A 502 -9.79 36.83 -21.76
N PHE A 503 -10.11 36.95 -20.47
CA PHE A 503 -11.43 36.52 -19.97
C PHE A 503 -12.20 37.55 -19.13
N ASP A 504 -12.05 38.84 -19.45
CA ASP A 504 -13.01 39.86 -18.98
C ASP A 504 -14.23 39.90 -19.92
N ARG A 505 -15.10 38.89 -19.83
CA ARG A 505 -16.38 38.83 -20.55
C ARG A 505 -17.56 38.62 -19.59
N LYS A 506 -18.01 39.71 -18.97
CA LYS A 506 -19.42 40.15 -18.83
C LYS A 506 -19.58 41.14 -17.67
N LYS A 507 -19.46 42.43 -17.97
CA LYS A 507 -20.27 43.50 -17.37
C LYS A 507 -20.43 44.64 -18.38
N GLU A 508 -21.12 44.34 -19.47
CA GLU A 508 -21.85 45.36 -20.22
C GLU A 508 -23.28 44.85 -20.41
N GLY A 509 -24.23 45.54 -19.78
CA GLY A 509 -25.65 45.20 -19.81
C GLY A 509 -26.48 45.92 -18.75
N GLY A 510 -26.77 47.22 -18.99
CA GLY A 510 -27.83 48.03 -18.35
C GLY A 510 -27.55 48.47 -16.91
N SER A 511 -27.65 49.75 -16.53
CA SER A 511 -28.48 50.84 -17.05
C SER A 511 -27.74 52.17 -17.06
#